data_AF-A0A270BEM9-F1
#
_entry.id   AF-A0A270BEM9-F1
#
_cell.length_a   1.000
_cell.length_b   1.000
_cell.length_c   1.000
_cell.angle_alpha   90.00
_cell.angle_beta   90.00
_cell.angle_gamma   90.00
#
_symmetry.space_group_name_H-M   'P 1'
#
loop_
_entity.id
_entity.type
_entity.pdbx_description
1 polymer ?
#
loop_
_entity_poly.entity_id
_entity_poly.type
_entity_poly.pdbx_seq_one_letter_code
_entity_poly.pdbx_strand_id
1 'polypeptide(L)'
;MKRVKIPTGPNGRRAPLNGPAVVPSSLESTGDLIFEVTSWMPAGFRRQWREGSTYRLEQLASDIVATVMVALPAIAAEREAREERARLYEMRAQQQREQEAQRRLDRNRFRRLAEHAEAWRTTSLVRRFVAAVRKTDLDMETVIDGMTIAQWLKWADVAADRHDPLSRSLGVIESIADVHRWTYPTDG
;
A
#
# COMPACT_ATOMS: atom_id res chain seq x y z
N MET A 1 -3.55 -34.38 -15.85
CA MET A 1 -3.72 -34.74 -17.29
C MET A 1 -2.35 -34.70 -17.98
N LYS A 2 -1.71 -35.85 -18.30
CA LYS A 2 -0.42 -35.83 -19.04
C LYS A 2 -0.70 -35.82 -20.54
N ARG A 3 -0.10 -34.88 -21.25
CA ARG A 3 -0.31 -34.64 -22.69
C ARG A 3 0.81 -35.33 -23.47
N VAL A 4 0.46 -36.17 -24.43
CA VAL A 4 1.43 -36.74 -25.38
C VAL A 4 1.23 -36.05 -26.71
N LYS A 5 2.29 -35.41 -27.24
CA LYS A 5 2.30 -34.84 -28.58
C LYS A 5 2.63 -35.97 -29.56
N ILE A 6 1.66 -36.41 -30.35
CA ILE A 6 1.90 -37.32 -31.47
C ILE A 6 1.82 -36.47 -32.76
N PRO A 7 2.80 -36.52 -33.67
CA PRO A 7 2.72 -35.81 -34.94
C PRO A 7 1.72 -36.53 -35.85
N THR A 8 0.54 -35.94 -36.06
CA THR A 8 -0.42 -36.43 -37.06
C THR A 8 -0.07 -35.75 -38.39
N GLY A 9 0.66 -36.44 -39.26
CA GLY A 9 0.71 -36.08 -40.68
C GLY A 9 -0.39 -36.83 -41.41
N PRO A 10 -1.26 -36.14 -42.17
CA PRO A 10 -1.18 -36.39 -43.60
C PRO A 10 -1.50 -35.17 -44.49
N ASN A 11 -0.86 -35.22 -45.66
CA ASN A 11 -1.20 -34.56 -46.93
C ASN A 11 -1.45 -33.04 -46.96
N GLY A 12 -0.49 -32.36 -47.60
CA GLY A 12 -0.85 -31.48 -48.72
C GLY A 12 -0.98 -29.98 -48.45
N ARG A 13 -0.24 -29.40 -47.49
CA ARG A 13 -0.04 -27.93 -47.46
C ARG A 13 1.43 -27.58 -47.24
N ARG A 14 1.98 -26.79 -48.17
CA ARG A 14 3.35 -26.25 -48.12
C ARG A 14 3.50 -25.34 -46.91
N ALA A 15 4.57 -25.53 -46.14
CA ALA A 15 4.93 -24.69 -45.00
C ALA A 15 5.38 -23.28 -45.46
N PRO A 16 5.12 -22.21 -44.69
CA PRO A 16 5.68 -20.89 -44.96
C PRO A 16 7.19 -20.86 -44.65
N LEU A 17 7.93 -20.11 -45.47
CA LEU A 17 9.38 -20.11 -45.53
C LEU A 17 10.11 -19.42 -44.37
N ASN A 18 9.44 -18.87 -43.36
CA ASN A 18 10.11 -18.26 -42.19
C ASN A 18 9.24 -18.34 -40.92
N GLY A 19 9.65 -19.17 -39.95
CA GLY A 19 9.06 -19.33 -38.62
C GLY A 19 8.83 -20.81 -38.24
N PRO A 20 8.96 -21.22 -36.96
CA PRO A 20 8.73 -22.61 -36.59
C PRO A 20 7.28 -22.99 -36.90
N ALA A 21 7.10 -24.03 -37.72
CA ALA A 21 5.78 -24.56 -38.05
C ALA A 21 5.02 -24.91 -36.76
N VAL A 22 4.00 -24.11 -36.42
CA VAL A 22 3.08 -24.44 -35.34
C VAL A 22 2.21 -25.57 -35.87
N VAL A 23 2.68 -26.81 -35.65
CA VAL A 23 1.91 -28.01 -35.93
C VAL A 23 0.67 -27.95 -35.02
N PRO A 24 -0.57 -27.88 -35.56
CA PRO A 24 -1.75 -27.93 -34.71
C PRO A 24 -1.76 -29.29 -34.01
N SER A 25 -1.56 -29.30 -32.69
CA SER A 25 -1.65 -30.50 -31.88
C SER A 25 -3.10 -30.71 -31.49
N SER A 26 -3.74 -31.75 -32.02
CA SER A 26 -5.00 -32.25 -31.47
C SER A 26 -4.73 -32.94 -30.13
N LEU A 27 -5.60 -32.69 -29.14
CA LEU A 27 -5.61 -33.41 -27.88
C LEU A 27 -6.56 -34.60 -28.05
N GLU A 28 -6.02 -35.81 -28.16
CA GLU A 28 -6.82 -37.02 -28.17
C GLU A 28 -6.93 -37.60 -26.77
N SER A 29 -8.15 -37.97 -26.36
CA SER A 29 -8.38 -38.66 -25.11
C SER A 29 -7.66 -40.00 -25.13
N THR A 30 -6.74 -40.23 -24.20
CA THR A 30 -5.98 -41.48 -24.10
C THR A 30 -6.86 -42.64 -23.62
N GLY A 31 -8.08 -42.37 -23.16
CA GLY A 31 -8.99 -43.37 -22.60
C GLY A 31 -8.75 -43.72 -21.12
N ASP A 32 -7.61 -43.31 -20.55
CA ASP A 32 -7.27 -43.52 -19.14
C ASP A 32 -7.98 -42.51 -18.22
N LEU A 33 -8.63 -42.99 -17.16
CA LEU A 33 -9.19 -42.14 -16.11
C LEU A 33 -8.12 -41.71 -15.09
N ILE A 34 -8.27 -40.49 -14.56
CA ILE A 34 -7.44 -39.97 -13.47
C ILE A 34 -8.36 -39.41 -12.39
N PHE A 35 -8.19 -39.88 -11.16
CA PHE A 35 -8.74 -39.25 -9.97
C PHE A 35 -7.67 -38.40 -9.31
N GLU A 36 -7.97 -37.14 -9.02
CA GLU A 36 -7.01 -36.19 -8.44
C GLU A 36 -7.68 -35.33 -7.35
N VAL A 37 -7.02 -35.26 -6.20
CA VAL A 37 -7.38 -34.31 -5.13
C VAL A 37 -6.62 -33.00 -5.37
N THR A 38 -7.34 -32.04 -5.94
CA THR A 38 -6.81 -30.71 -6.29
C THR A 38 -6.64 -29.81 -5.07
N SER A 39 -7.40 -30.06 -3.99
CA SER A 39 -7.25 -29.37 -2.71
C SER A 39 -5.96 -29.76 -1.99
N TRP A 40 -5.62 -29.01 -0.94
CA TRP A 40 -4.50 -29.34 -0.06
C TRP A 40 -4.69 -30.73 0.57
N MET A 41 -3.60 -31.49 0.62
CA MET A 41 -3.50 -32.78 1.28
C MET A 41 -2.25 -32.78 2.16
N PRO A 42 -2.25 -33.50 3.29
CA PRO A 42 -1.06 -33.58 4.15
C PRO A 42 0.11 -34.21 3.40
N ALA A 43 1.33 -33.84 3.79
CA ALA A 43 2.54 -34.40 3.21
C ALA A 43 2.57 -35.93 3.39
N GLY A 44 3.04 -36.64 2.36
CA GLY A 44 3.10 -38.10 2.35
C GLY A 44 1.83 -38.80 1.86
N PHE A 45 0.71 -38.08 1.69
CA PHE A 45 -0.49 -38.65 1.11
C PHE A 45 -0.49 -38.60 -0.41
N ARG A 46 -0.95 -39.68 -1.03
CA ARG A 46 -1.17 -39.73 -2.47
C ARG A 46 -2.33 -38.79 -2.85
N ARG A 47 -2.12 -37.99 -3.90
CA ARG A 47 -3.10 -37.03 -4.40
C ARG A 47 -3.67 -37.39 -5.77
N GLN A 48 -3.03 -38.30 -6.48
CA GLN A 48 -3.39 -38.64 -7.86
C GLN A 48 -3.33 -40.14 -8.07
N TRP A 49 -4.42 -40.68 -8.62
CA TRP A 49 -4.58 -42.04 -9.06
C TRP A 49 -4.87 -42.01 -10.53
N ARG A 50 -4.15 -42.83 -11.29
CA ARG A 50 -4.23 -42.85 -12.74
C ARG A 50 -4.36 -44.28 -13.18
N GLU A 51 -5.29 -44.52 -14.08
CA GLU A 51 -5.39 -45.79 -14.79
C GLU A 51 -4.15 -46.05 -15.62
N GLY A 52 -3.80 -47.32 -15.73
CA GLY A 52 -2.76 -47.78 -16.62
C GLY A 52 -3.11 -49.13 -17.22
N SER A 53 -2.18 -49.70 -17.98
CA SER A 53 -2.35 -51.01 -18.60
C SER A 53 -2.67 -52.15 -17.62
N THR A 54 -2.30 -51.98 -16.35
CA THR A 54 -2.37 -53.04 -15.32
C THR A 54 -3.50 -52.83 -14.31
N TYR A 55 -3.89 -51.59 -14.02
CA TYR A 55 -4.89 -51.28 -12.99
C TYR A 55 -5.93 -50.32 -13.54
N ARG A 56 -7.20 -50.70 -13.41
CA ARG A 56 -8.37 -49.86 -13.71
C ARG A 56 -8.79 -49.06 -12.48
N LEU A 57 -9.52 -47.96 -12.66
CA LEU A 57 -9.83 -47.07 -11.55
C LEU A 57 -10.73 -47.73 -10.49
N GLU A 58 -11.63 -48.63 -10.88
CA GLU A 58 -12.50 -49.35 -9.95
C GLU A 58 -11.68 -50.18 -8.95
N GLN A 59 -10.52 -50.68 -9.38
CA GLN A 59 -9.58 -51.41 -8.53
C GLN A 59 -8.80 -50.47 -7.59
N LEU A 60 -8.66 -49.19 -7.96
CA LEU A 60 -8.05 -48.15 -7.13
C LEU A 60 -9.06 -47.49 -6.19
N ALA A 61 -10.37 -47.73 -6.36
CA ALA A 61 -11.41 -47.07 -5.58
C ALA A 61 -11.24 -47.27 -4.07
N SER A 62 -10.91 -48.48 -3.62
CA SER A 62 -10.66 -48.77 -2.21
C SER A 62 -9.45 -48.03 -1.65
N ASP A 63 -8.36 -47.90 -2.43
CA ASP A 63 -7.16 -47.15 -2.05
C ASP A 63 -7.43 -45.63 -1.99
N ILE A 64 -8.22 -45.12 -2.96
CA ILE A 64 -8.67 -43.73 -2.97
C ILE A 64 -9.46 -43.42 -1.71
N VAL A 65 -10.46 -44.23 -1.38
CA VAL A 65 -11.30 -44.03 -0.19
C VAL A 65 -10.47 -44.17 1.09
N ALA A 66 -9.61 -45.19 1.20
CA ALA A 66 -8.76 -45.38 2.38
C ALA A 66 -7.80 -44.20 2.59
N THR A 67 -7.12 -43.75 1.53
CA THR A 67 -6.21 -42.61 1.59
C THR A 67 -6.93 -41.33 2.01
N VAL A 68 -8.12 -41.07 1.45
CA VAL A 68 -8.92 -39.90 1.82
C VAL A 68 -9.36 -40.00 3.27
N MET A 69 -9.92 -41.13 3.72
CA MET A 69 -10.40 -41.32 5.09
C MET A 69 -9.31 -41.09 6.14
N VAL A 70 -8.09 -41.56 5.88
CA VAL A 70 -6.95 -41.34 6.78
C VAL A 70 -6.49 -39.87 6.76
N ALA A 71 -6.62 -39.17 5.62
CA ALA A 71 -6.26 -37.76 5.51
C ALA A 71 -7.31 -36.80 6.09
N LEU A 72 -8.59 -37.20 6.18
CA LEU A 72 -9.71 -36.33 6.57
C LEU A 72 -9.46 -35.52 7.85
N PRO A 73 -8.97 -36.11 8.96
CA PRO A 73 -8.73 -35.34 10.19
C PRO A 73 -7.72 -34.20 9.99
N ALA A 74 -6.65 -34.46 9.25
CA ALA A 74 -5.61 -33.46 8.98
C ALA A 74 -6.12 -32.36 8.01
N ILE A 75 -6.96 -32.72 7.03
CA ILE A 75 -7.62 -31.75 6.15
C ILE A 75 -8.55 -30.83 6.95
N ALA A 76 -9.33 -31.39 7.89
CA ALA A 76 -10.23 -30.63 8.75
C ALA A 76 -9.44 -29.68 9.66
N ALA A 77 -8.37 -30.16 10.30
CA ALA A 77 -7.50 -29.35 11.15
C ALA A 77 -6.83 -28.22 10.37
N GLU A 78 -6.34 -28.47 9.15
CA GLU A 78 -5.74 -27.41 8.32
C GLU A 78 -6.77 -26.38 7.85
N ARG A 79 -8.04 -26.77 7.64
CA ARG A 79 -9.10 -25.82 7.34
C ARG A 79 -9.34 -24.88 8.52
N GLU A 80 -9.50 -25.42 9.71
CA GLU A 80 -9.67 -24.64 10.94
C GLU A 80 -8.45 -23.73 11.20
N ALA A 81 -7.23 -24.25 11.05
CA ALA A 81 -6.01 -23.46 11.20
C ALA A 81 -5.91 -22.32 10.17
N ARG A 82 -6.37 -22.53 8.93
CA ARG A 82 -6.42 -21.47 7.90
C ARG A 82 -7.44 -20.40 8.26
N GLU A 83 -8.62 -20.79 8.73
CA GLU A 83 -9.65 -19.85 9.18
C GLU A 83 -9.14 -19.01 10.36
N GLU A 84 -8.47 -19.64 11.33
CA GLU A 84 -7.90 -18.92 12.48
C GLU A 84 -6.75 -17.99 12.07
N ARG A 85 -5.83 -18.45 11.21
CA ARG A 85 -4.78 -17.58 10.66
C ARG A 85 -5.35 -16.40 9.89
N ALA A 86 -6.42 -16.60 9.12
CA ALA A 86 -7.10 -15.53 8.39
C ALA A 86 -7.72 -14.52 9.36
N ARG A 87 -8.44 -14.98 10.40
CA ARG A 87 -8.99 -14.11 11.45
C ARG A 87 -7.92 -13.28 12.15
N LEU A 88 -6.83 -13.93 12.58
CA LEU A 88 -5.71 -13.24 13.23
C LEU A 88 -5.01 -12.25 12.29
N TYR A 89 -4.88 -12.59 11.01
CA TYR A 89 -4.32 -11.69 10.00
C TYR A 89 -5.21 -10.47 9.79
N GLU A 90 -6.51 -10.65 9.65
CA GLU A 90 -7.48 -9.56 9.49
C GLU A 90 -7.47 -8.62 10.70
N MET A 91 -7.49 -9.17 11.92
CA MET A 91 -7.42 -8.40 13.16
C MET A 91 -6.12 -7.58 13.24
N ARG A 92 -4.97 -8.20 12.95
CA ARG A 92 -3.67 -7.49 12.93
C ARG A 92 -3.63 -6.43 11.84
N ALA A 93 -4.13 -6.73 10.64
CA ALA A 93 -4.16 -5.79 9.53
C ALA A 93 -5.05 -4.58 9.85
N GLN A 94 -6.20 -4.80 10.51
CA GLN A 94 -7.05 -3.72 10.99
C GLN A 94 -6.34 -2.86 12.02
N GLN A 95 -5.74 -3.48 13.04
CA GLN A 95 -4.99 -2.76 14.07
C GLN A 95 -3.84 -1.93 13.48
N GLN A 96 -3.11 -2.48 12.51
CA GLN A 96 -2.03 -1.75 11.83
C GLN A 96 -2.57 -0.57 11.02
N ARG A 97 -3.67 -0.75 10.27
CA ARG A 97 -4.31 0.36 9.53
C ARG A 97 -4.76 1.49 10.45
N GLU A 98 -5.35 1.17 11.59
CA GLU A 98 -5.78 2.17 12.58
C GLU A 98 -4.57 2.91 13.17
N GLN A 99 -3.50 2.20 13.54
CA GLN A 99 -2.27 2.81 14.03
C GLN A 99 -1.59 3.68 12.97
N GLU A 100 -1.52 3.24 11.72
CA GLU A 100 -0.95 4.01 10.62
C GLU A 100 -1.76 5.27 10.32
N ALA A 101 -3.10 5.17 10.34
CA ALA A 101 -4.00 6.30 10.19
C ALA A 101 -3.76 7.33 11.30
N GLN A 102 -3.69 6.89 12.56
CA GLN A 102 -3.42 7.76 13.70
C GLN A 102 -2.04 8.44 13.58
N ARG A 103 -0.99 7.67 13.28
CA ARG A 103 0.36 8.23 13.05
C ARG A 103 0.38 9.23 11.91
N ARG A 104 -0.39 9.01 10.84
CA ARG A 104 -0.49 9.95 9.72
C ARG A 104 -1.16 11.25 10.14
N LEU A 105 -2.26 11.17 10.89
CA LEU A 105 -2.95 12.35 11.42
C LEU A 105 -2.02 13.15 12.34
N ASP A 106 -1.32 12.48 13.26
CA ASP A 106 -0.40 13.13 14.19
C ASP A 106 0.78 13.80 13.45
N ARG A 107 1.35 13.14 12.44
CA ARG A 107 2.39 13.75 11.59
C ARG A 107 1.88 15.00 10.87
N ASN A 108 0.66 14.97 10.32
CA ASN A 108 0.09 16.11 9.62
C ASN A 108 -0.20 17.28 10.58
N ARG A 109 -0.72 16.98 11.78
CA ARG A 109 -0.92 17.97 12.86
C ARG A 109 0.40 18.60 13.27
N PHE A 110 1.43 17.79 13.46
CA PHE A 110 2.77 18.26 13.80
C PHE A 110 3.36 19.16 12.71
N ARG A 111 3.18 18.80 11.43
CA ARG A 111 3.60 19.66 10.31
C ARG A 111 2.91 21.03 10.38
N ARG A 112 1.60 21.06 10.61
CA ARG A 112 0.86 22.32 10.76
C ARG A 112 1.34 23.16 11.94
N LEU A 113 1.63 22.50 13.07
CA LEU A 113 2.25 23.16 14.22
C LEU A 113 3.62 23.75 13.88
N ALA A 114 4.46 23.00 13.14
CA ALA A 114 5.79 23.45 12.73
C ALA A 114 5.73 24.67 11.79
N GLU A 115 4.75 24.74 10.88
CA GLU A 115 4.51 25.91 10.02
C GLU A 115 4.25 27.17 10.87
N HIS A 116 3.40 27.07 11.90
CA HIS A 116 3.13 28.18 12.81
C HIS A 116 4.36 28.55 13.66
N ALA A 117 5.11 27.56 14.14
CA ALA A 117 6.34 27.80 14.89
C ALA A 117 7.38 28.55 14.04
N GLU A 118 7.49 28.22 12.76
CA GLU A 118 8.40 28.89 11.82
C GLU A 118 7.96 30.32 11.50
N ALA A 119 6.65 30.55 11.31
CA ALA A 119 6.10 31.89 11.15
C ALA A 119 6.39 32.76 12.39
N TRP A 120 6.16 32.21 13.59
CA TRP A 120 6.47 32.88 14.86
C TRP A 120 7.98 33.17 15.02
N ARG A 121 8.84 32.22 14.64
CA ARG A 121 10.30 32.42 14.67
C ARG A 121 10.71 33.58 13.77
N THR A 122 10.10 33.68 12.60
CA THR A 122 10.36 34.74 11.61
C THR A 122 9.93 36.11 12.15
N THR A 123 8.72 36.25 12.69
CA THR A 123 8.27 37.54 13.26
C THR A 123 9.10 37.94 14.49
N SER A 124 9.49 36.97 15.33
CA SER A 124 10.40 37.18 16.46
C SER A 124 11.80 37.65 16.01
N LEU A 125 12.30 37.14 14.88
CA LEU A 125 13.55 37.61 14.29
C LEU A 125 13.42 39.05 13.77
N VAL A 126 12.32 39.36 13.06
CA VAL A 126 12.04 40.73 12.57
C VAL A 126 12.00 41.72 13.73
N ARG A 127 11.27 41.43 14.82
CA ARG A 127 11.22 42.31 16.01
C ARG A 127 12.60 42.57 16.60
N ARG A 128 13.43 41.53 16.72
CA ARG A 128 14.82 41.67 17.21
C ARG A 128 15.68 42.49 16.26
N PHE A 129 15.51 42.32 14.94
CA PHE A 129 16.22 43.09 13.93
C PHE A 129 15.83 44.57 14.01
N VAL A 130 14.54 44.90 14.05
CA VAL A 130 14.05 46.28 14.22
C VAL A 130 14.62 46.90 15.51
N ALA A 131 14.60 46.16 16.62
CA ALA A 131 15.18 46.62 17.88
C ALA A 131 16.71 46.84 17.80
N ALA A 132 17.43 46.08 16.98
CA ALA A 132 18.85 46.28 16.74
C ALA A 132 19.11 47.54 15.88
N VAL A 133 18.32 47.76 14.82
CA VAL A 133 18.42 48.98 13.99
C VAL A 133 18.08 50.24 14.80
N ARG A 134 17.13 50.17 15.73
CA ARG A 134 16.85 51.30 16.65
C ARG A 134 18.04 51.70 17.53
N LYS A 135 19.04 50.83 17.71
CA LYS A 135 20.24 51.09 18.51
C LYS A 135 21.42 51.61 17.68
N THR A 136 21.30 51.64 16.35
CA THR A 136 22.34 52.20 15.49
C THR A 136 22.26 53.73 15.44
N ASP A 137 23.37 54.39 15.15
CA ASP A 137 23.48 55.85 15.04
C ASP A 137 22.91 56.34 13.70
N LEU A 138 21.60 56.17 13.53
CA LEU A 138 20.83 56.67 12.39
C LEU A 138 20.00 57.87 12.83
N ASP A 139 19.96 58.92 12.01
CA ASP A 139 19.04 60.03 12.21
C ASP A 139 17.61 59.58 11.87
N MET A 140 16.79 59.43 12.92
CA MET A 140 15.42 58.92 12.84
C MET A 140 14.49 59.79 12.00
N GLU A 141 14.84 61.06 11.77
CA GLU A 141 14.09 62.01 10.94
C GLU A 141 14.51 61.94 9.46
N THR A 142 15.55 61.18 9.12
CA THR A 142 15.96 60.99 7.72
C THR A 142 14.80 60.41 6.92
N VAL A 143 14.45 61.08 5.81
CA VAL A 143 13.37 60.66 4.93
C VAL A 143 13.91 59.80 3.78
N ILE A 144 13.38 58.59 3.66
CA ILE A 144 13.66 57.67 2.55
C ILE A 144 12.32 57.23 1.97
N ASP A 145 12.13 57.51 0.68
CA ASP A 145 10.89 57.17 -0.05
C ASP A 145 9.62 57.74 0.62
N GLY A 146 9.69 59.00 1.06
CA GLY A 146 8.55 59.71 1.65
C GLY A 146 8.19 59.32 3.09
N MET A 147 8.94 58.43 3.73
CA MET A 147 8.77 58.07 5.14
C MET A 147 10.07 58.31 5.93
N THR A 148 9.94 58.76 7.18
CA THR A 148 11.10 58.85 8.09
C THR A 148 11.57 57.45 8.48
N ILE A 149 12.84 57.30 8.87
CA ILE A 149 13.35 56.03 9.42
C ILE A 149 12.48 55.57 10.61
N ALA A 150 12.03 56.49 11.48
CA ALA A 150 11.13 56.16 12.58
C ALA A 150 9.79 55.55 12.10
N GLN A 151 9.23 56.08 11.00
CA GLN A 151 8.00 55.56 10.39
C GLN A 151 8.22 54.18 9.77
N TRP A 152 9.34 53.95 9.09
CA TRP A 152 9.72 52.63 8.56
C TRP A 152 9.83 51.57 9.67
N LEU A 153 10.50 51.90 10.78
CA LEU A 153 10.66 50.97 11.90
C LEU A 153 9.31 50.70 12.59
N LYS A 154 8.44 51.72 12.72
CA LYS A 154 7.08 51.53 13.24
C LYS A 154 6.23 50.65 12.31
N TRP A 155 6.33 50.84 11.00
CA TRP A 155 5.67 49.98 10.03
C TRP A 155 6.13 48.54 10.17
N ALA A 156 7.44 48.29 10.34
CA ALA A 156 7.99 46.95 10.51
C ALA A 156 7.46 46.26 11.77
N ASP A 157 7.30 46.99 12.88
CA ASP A 157 6.67 46.47 14.10
C ASP A 157 5.21 46.04 13.85
N VAL A 158 4.41 46.90 13.20
CA VAL A 158 3.01 46.60 12.85
C VAL A 158 2.91 45.41 11.88
N ALA A 159 3.82 45.34 10.90
CA ALA A 159 3.89 44.22 9.96
C ALA A 159 4.22 42.91 10.71
N ALA A 160 5.17 42.92 11.64
CA ALA A 160 5.50 41.76 12.45
C ALA A 160 4.31 41.27 13.28
N ASP A 161 3.54 42.19 13.89
CA ASP A 161 2.34 41.85 14.68
C ASP A 161 1.22 41.24 13.82
N ARG A 162 1.02 41.76 12.60
CA ARG A 162 0.04 41.24 11.64
C ARG A 162 0.36 39.83 11.17
N HIS A 163 1.65 39.51 11.05
CA HIS A 163 2.14 38.21 10.61
C HIS A 163 2.43 37.26 11.77
N ASP A 164 2.29 37.70 13.03
CA ASP A 164 2.53 36.85 14.20
C ASP A 164 1.36 35.87 14.37
N PRO A 165 1.59 34.55 14.21
CA PRO A 165 0.54 33.56 14.39
C PRO A 165 -0.02 33.56 15.82
N LEU A 166 0.75 34.02 16.81
CA LEU A 166 0.29 34.10 18.20
C LEU A 166 -0.63 35.29 18.48
N SER A 167 -0.70 36.29 17.58
CA SER A 167 -1.71 37.36 17.65
C SER A 167 -3.15 36.80 17.59
N ARG A 168 -3.32 35.59 17.04
CA ARG A 168 -4.56 34.81 17.11
C ARG A 168 -4.27 33.36 17.51
N SER A 169 -3.77 33.17 18.73
CA SER A 169 -3.38 31.86 19.28
C SER A 169 -4.48 30.78 19.18
N LEU A 170 -5.76 31.13 19.36
CA LEU A 170 -6.87 30.19 19.17
C LEU A 170 -6.96 29.68 17.72
N GLY A 171 -6.75 30.57 16.73
CA GLY A 171 -6.77 30.18 15.31
C GLY A 171 -5.64 29.22 14.93
N VAL A 172 -4.51 29.28 15.63
CA VAL A 172 -3.42 28.31 15.48
C VAL A 172 -3.90 26.92 15.90
N ILE A 173 -4.46 26.80 17.11
CA ILE A 173 -4.95 25.53 17.65
C ILE A 173 -6.12 24.99 16.83
N GLU A 174 -7.06 25.83 16.43
CA GLU A 174 -8.16 25.47 15.51
C GLU A 174 -7.61 24.89 14.20
N SER A 175 -6.63 25.55 13.58
CA SER A 175 -6.06 25.07 12.32
C SER A 175 -5.31 23.73 12.45
N ILE A 176 -4.74 23.42 13.62
CA ILE A 176 -4.12 22.11 13.91
C ILE A 176 -5.21 21.08 14.17
N ALA A 177 -6.24 21.47 14.92
CA ALA A 177 -7.39 20.62 15.19
C ALA A 177 -8.01 20.18 13.88
N ASP A 178 -8.27 21.09 12.93
CA ASP A 178 -8.91 20.90 11.62
C ASP A 178 -8.21 19.89 10.68
N VAL A 179 -6.98 19.46 10.98
CA VAL A 179 -6.18 18.49 10.19
C VAL A 179 -6.78 17.05 10.17
N HIS A 180 -8.01 16.88 10.62
CA HIS A 180 -8.80 15.66 10.56
C HIS A 180 -9.96 15.73 9.53
N ARG A 181 -10.40 16.94 9.17
CA ARG A 181 -11.68 17.17 8.49
C ARG A 181 -11.55 17.32 6.97
N TRP A 182 -10.36 17.64 6.47
CA TRP A 182 -10.11 17.87 5.05
C TRP A 182 -8.59 17.93 4.81
N THR A 183 -7.95 16.80 4.48
CA THR A 183 -6.58 16.86 3.93
C THR A 183 -6.61 16.31 2.51
N TYR A 184 -7.02 17.20 1.61
CA TYR A 184 -6.91 17.26 0.15
C TYR A 184 -7.37 16.05 -0.70
N PRO A 185 -8.15 16.29 -1.78
CA PRO A 185 -8.22 15.35 -2.89
C PRO A 185 -6.81 15.25 -3.46
N THR A 186 -6.34 14.02 -3.69
CA THR A 186 -5.18 13.76 -4.53
C THR A 186 -5.45 14.40 -5.90
N ASP A 187 -4.72 15.46 -6.24
CA ASP A 187 -4.65 15.97 -7.61
C ASP A 187 -4.19 14.81 -8.51
N GLY A 188 -4.98 14.59 -9.57
CA GLY A 188 -4.69 13.63 -10.66
C GLY A 188 -3.91 14.25 -11.79
#